data_AF-A0A1A8L3P2-F1
#
_entry.id   AF-A0A1A8L3P2-F1
#
_cell.length_a   1.000
_cell.length_b   1.000
_cell.length_c   1.000
_cell.angle_alpha   90.00
_cell.angle_beta   90.00
_cell.angle_gamma   90.00
#
_symmetry.space_group_name_H-M   'P 1'
#
loop_
_entity.id
_entity.type
_entity.pdbx_description
1 polymer ?
#
loop_
_entity_poly.entity_id
_entity_poly.type
_entity_poly.pdbx_seq_one_letter_code
_entity_poly.pdbx_strand_id
1 'polypeptide(L)'
;SSMEPATTDELCPRDWDGLICWPQGSPGQVTKVPCPSYIYDFNHKGHAYRKCDANGSWVFVENWNKTWTNYSECLRFLQPFTDEEARQDFFERLYVMYTTGYAVSFSSLLVAIMIIGYFRRLHCTRNYIHMHLFVSFMLRAVSIFVKDKVVYSSAGLQDFDSALLDNVKTVSVASLDKSQYIGCKVTVLLFIYFLATNYYWILVEGLYLH
;
A
#
# COMPACT_ATOMS: atom_id res chain seq x y z
N SER A 1 57.79 -34.94 23.77
CA SER A 1 57.53 -33.83 24.71
C SER A 1 57.83 -32.55 23.93
N SER A 2 56.84 -31.98 23.26
CA SER A 2 56.00 -30.94 23.84
C SER A 2 54.59 -30.96 23.25
N MET A 3 53.61 -31.05 24.13
CA MET A 3 52.18 -30.83 23.87
C MET A 3 51.97 -29.33 23.57
N GLU A 4 51.52 -28.98 22.36
CA GLU A 4 50.88 -27.68 22.13
C GLU A 4 49.41 -27.80 22.53
N PRO A 5 48.90 -27.01 23.48
CA PRO A 5 47.47 -26.88 23.68
C PRO A 5 46.93 -25.92 22.61
N ALA A 6 46.38 -26.45 21.53
CA ALA A 6 45.55 -25.67 20.62
C ALA A 6 44.19 -25.41 21.29
N THR A 7 44.13 -24.48 22.24
CA THR A 7 42.88 -23.81 22.60
C THR A 7 42.65 -22.69 21.59
N THR A 8 42.31 -23.05 20.35
CA THR A 8 41.53 -22.14 19.52
C THR A 8 40.15 -22.13 20.16
N ASP A 9 39.80 -21.05 20.87
CA ASP A 9 38.39 -20.75 21.13
C ASP A 9 37.67 -20.88 19.79
N GLU A 10 36.89 -21.95 19.59
CA GLU A 10 36.20 -22.19 18.31
C GLU A 10 35.04 -21.19 18.21
N LEU A 11 35.33 -19.92 17.94
CA LEU A 11 34.30 -18.89 17.80
C LEU A 11 33.39 -19.21 16.60
N CYS A 12 32.09 -18.96 16.75
CA CYS A 12 31.18 -18.98 15.62
C CYS A 12 31.61 -17.97 14.55
N PRO A 13 31.70 -18.39 13.28
CA PRO A 13 32.16 -17.52 12.20
C PRO A 13 31.18 -16.38 11.95
N ARG A 14 31.69 -15.28 11.38
CA ARG A 14 30.83 -14.20 10.87
C ARG A 14 29.97 -14.75 9.76
N ASP A 15 28.70 -14.38 9.74
CA ASP A 15 27.73 -14.91 8.80
C ASP A 15 26.72 -13.85 8.39
N TRP A 16 26.17 -13.98 7.18
CA TRP A 16 25.13 -13.11 6.66
C TRP A 16 23.88 -13.93 6.35
N ASP A 17 22.80 -13.67 7.07
CA ASP A 17 21.56 -14.45 6.99
C ASP A 17 20.51 -13.88 6.01
N GLY A 18 20.89 -12.88 5.22
CA GLY A 18 20.00 -12.13 4.33
C GLY A 18 19.47 -10.83 4.92
N LEU A 19 19.70 -10.55 6.21
CA LEU A 19 19.20 -9.37 6.91
C LEU A 19 20.27 -8.70 7.79
N ILE A 20 20.97 -9.48 8.60
CA ILE A 20 21.93 -8.96 9.57
C ILE A 20 23.29 -9.61 9.32
N CYS A 21 24.34 -8.77 9.38
CA CYS A 21 25.71 -9.25 9.40
C CYS A 21 26.04 -9.63 10.84
N TRP A 22 26.12 -10.94 11.11
CA TRP A 22 26.40 -11.46 12.43
C TRP A 22 27.89 -11.35 12.74
N PRO A 23 28.26 -10.71 13.86
CA PRO A 23 29.65 -10.72 14.33
C PRO A 23 30.01 -12.13 14.84
N GLN A 24 31.30 -12.33 15.13
CA GLN A 24 31.76 -13.59 15.72
C GLN A 24 31.06 -13.85 17.05
N GLY A 25 30.59 -15.08 17.25
CA GLY A 25 29.91 -15.51 18.47
C GLY A 25 30.83 -16.33 19.36
N SER A 26 30.70 -16.18 20.67
CA SER A 26 31.40 -17.03 21.64
C SER A 26 30.63 -18.36 21.83
N PRO A 27 31.32 -19.51 21.88
CA PRO A 27 30.69 -20.82 22.08
C PRO A 27 29.77 -20.84 23.29
N GLY A 28 28.57 -21.42 23.12
CA GLY A 28 27.56 -21.53 24.18
C GLY A 28 26.87 -20.22 24.57
N GLN A 29 27.23 -19.07 23.98
CA GLN A 29 26.60 -17.78 24.24
C GLN A 29 25.61 -17.37 23.14
N VAL A 30 24.72 -16.44 23.51
CA VAL A 30 23.79 -15.81 22.57
C VAL A 30 24.36 -14.45 22.15
N THR A 31 24.61 -14.31 20.85
CA THR A 31 25.00 -13.06 20.23
C THR A 31 23.75 -12.20 20.02
N LYS A 32 23.82 -10.93 20.44
CA LYS A 32 22.77 -9.92 20.24
C LYS A 32 23.28 -8.82 19.31
N VAL A 33 22.45 -8.41 18.36
CA VAL A 33 22.75 -7.32 17.41
C VAL A 33 21.53 -6.40 17.36
N PRO A 34 21.69 -5.06 17.34
CA PRO A 34 20.57 -4.16 17.18
C PRO A 34 19.79 -4.46 15.89
N CYS A 35 18.47 -4.25 15.91
CA CYS A 35 17.66 -4.39 14.70
C CYS A 35 18.13 -3.41 13.61
N PRO A 36 18.13 -3.81 12.33
CA PRO A 36 18.61 -2.98 11.23
C PRO A 36 17.84 -1.65 11.12
N SER A 37 18.58 -0.57 10.89
CA SER A 37 18.01 0.77 10.68
C SER A 37 17.49 1.00 9.26
N TYR A 38 17.85 0.14 8.31
CA TYR A 38 17.46 0.27 6.91
C TYR A 38 16.05 -0.29 6.61
N ILE A 39 15.41 -0.96 7.58
CA ILE A 39 14.06 -1.51 7.44
C ILE A 39 13.09 -0.61 8.19
N TYR A 40 12.22 0.07 7.46
CA TYR A 40 11.32 1.09 8.02
C TYR A 40 10.37 0.55 9.10
N ASP A 41 9.79 -0.64 8.87
CA ASP A 41 8.77 -1.21 9.76
C ASP A 41 9.33 -1.94 10.99
N PHE A 42 10.64 -1.88 11.23
CA PHE A 42 11.28 -2.55 12.36
C PHE A 42 11.38 -1.65 13.59
N ASN A 43 11.28 -2.28 14.75
CA ASN A 43 11.62 -1.62 16.00
C ASN A 43 13.15 -1.45 16.13
N HIS A 44 13.66 -0.29 15.73
CA HIS A 44 15.10 0.01 15.79
C HIS A 44 15.70 0.03 17.21
N LYS A 45 14.88 0.03 18.27
CA LYS A 45 15.34 -0.11 19.67
C LYS A 45 15.48 -1.58 20.10
N GLY A 46 14.92 -2.50 19.33
CA GLY A 46 14.97 -3.93 19.56
C GLY A 46 16.34 -4.53 19.21
N HIS A 47 16.49 -5.82 19.54
CA HIS A 47 17.67 -6.59 19.19
C HIS A 47 17.27 -7.92 18.55
N ALA A 48 18.05 -8.37 17.58
CA ALA A 48 18.00 -9.73 17.06
C ALA A 48 18.96 -10.62 17.86
N TYR A 49 18.59 -11.89 18.02
CA TYR A 49 19.36 -12.86 18.81
C TYR A 49 19.71 -14.10 17.98
N ARG A 50 20.96 -14.56 18.11
CA ARG A 50 21.45 -15.78 17.48
C ARG A 50 22.33 -16.55 18.45
N LYS A 51 22.17 -17.87 18.52
CA LYS A 51 22.89 -18.72 19.48
C LYS A 51 24.06 -19.43 18.80
N CYS A 52 25.23 -19.32 19.41
CA CYS A 52 26.42 -20.08 19.03
C CYS A 52 26.44 -21.40 19.81
N ASP A 53 26.62 -22.52 19.11
CA ASP A 53 26.73 -23.84 19.73
C ASP A 53 28.11 -24.03 20.39
N ALA A 54 28.26 -25.07 21.22
CA ALA A 54 29.53 -25.38 21.87
C ALA A 54 30.61 -25.83 20.86
N ASN A 55 30.20 -26.35 19.70
CA ASN A 55 31.07 -26.83 18.61
C ASN A 55 31.54 -25.70 17.66
N GLY A 56 31.43 -24.43 18.09
CA GLY A 56 31.83 -23.28 17.28
C GLY A 56 31.03 -23.03 16.00
N SER A 57 29.81 -23.59 15.92
CA SER A 57 28.90 -23.43 14.79
C SER A 57 27.58 -22.78 15.23
N TRP A 58 26.93 -22.04 14.33
CA TRP A 58 25.61 -21.47 14.63
C TRP A 58 24.57 -22.57 14.82
N VAL A 59 23.68 -22.43 15.81
CA VAL A 59 22.62 -23.41 16.06
C VAL A 59 21.75 -23.59 14.82
N PHE A 60 21.61 -24.83 14.38
CA PHE A 60 20.83 -25.22 13.20
C PHE A 60 19.51 -25.86 13.62
N VAL A 61 18.42 -25.49 12.94
CA VAL A 61 17.08 -26.07 13.15
C VAL A 61 16.78 -27.02 12.01
N GLU A 62 16.83 -28.32 12.29
CA GLU A 62 16.60 -29.39 11.30
C GLU A 62 15.22 -29.30 10.65
N ASN A 63 14.18 -28.95 11.42
CA ASN A 63 12.82 -28.86 10.91
C ASN A 63 12.65 -27.83 9.78
N TRP A 64 13.48 -26.78 9.76
CA TRP A 64 13.38 -25.67 8.79
C TRP A 64 14.62 -25.57 7.88
N ASN A 65 15.55 -26.52 7.98
CA ASN A 65 16.86 -26.50 7.30
C ASN A 65 17.55 -25.12 7.33
N LYS A 66 17.46 -24.41 8.46
CA LYS A 66 17.97 -23.04 8.61
C LYS A 66 18.60 -22.84 9.98
N THR A 67 19.55 -21.92 10.05
CA THR A 67 20.12 -21.45 11.32
C THR A 67 19.05 -20.74 12.15
N TRP A 68 19.07 -21.01 13.46
CA TRP A 68 18.14 -20.41 14.41
C TRP A 68 18.48 -18.93 14.61
N THR A 69 17.49 -18.06 14.40
CA THR A 69 17.58 -16.63 14.69
C THR A 69 16.24 -16.14 15.25
N ASN A 70 16.27 -15.31 16.28
CA ASN A 70 15.08 -14.72 16.87
C ASN A 70 15.00 -13.21 16.59
N TYR A 71 13.96 -12.81 15.85
CA TYR A 71 13.65 -11.42 15.48
C TYR A 71 12.40 -10.86 16.20
N SER A 72 11.90 -11.50 17.25
CA SER A 72 10.66 -11.11 17.93
C SER A 72 10.63 -9.64 18.36
N GLU A 73 11.74 -9.11 18.86
CA GLU A 73 11.87 -7.70 19.26
C GLU A 73 11.87 -6.73 18.07
N CYS A 74 12.37 -7.15 16.91
CA CYS A 74 12.39 -6.34 15.69
C CYS A 74 11.00 -6.27 15.04
N LEU A 75 10.25 -7.39 15.07
CA LEU A 75 8.93 -7.54 14.44
C LEU A 75 7.76 -7.06 15.32
N ARG A 76 8.05 -6.49 16.50
CA ARG A 76 7.02 -6.09 17.48
C ARG A 76 6.00 -5.07 16.94
N PHE A 77 6.40 -4.22 15.99
CA PHE A 77 5.50 -3.25 15.34
C PHE A 77 4.62 -3.89 14.27
N LEU A 78 5.04 -5.01 13.68
CA LEU A 78 4.31 -5.74 12.65
C LEU A 78 3.29 -6.73 13.22
N GLN A 79 3.10 -6.77 14.55
CA GLN A 79 2.14 -7.66 15.18
C GLN A 79 0.70 -7.24 14.78
N PRO A 80 -0.01 -8.06 13.97
CA PRO A 80 -1.14 -7.60 13.17
C PRO A 80 -2.48 -7.78 13.91
N PHE A 81 -2.66 -7.13 15.05
CA PHE A 81 -3.87 -7.35 15.82
C PHE A 81 -4.53 -6.02 16.18
N THR A 82 -5.70 -5.82 15.56
CA THR A 82 -6.76 -4.80 15.75
C THR A 82 -6.80 -3.58 14.83
N ASP A 83 -5.69 -2.90 14.54
CA ASP A 83 -5.78 -1.61 13.81
C ASP A 83 -5.97 -1.75 12.28
N GLU A 84 -5.37 -2.76 11.66
CA GLU A 84 -5.46 -2.94 10.20
C GLU A 84 -6.85 -3.44 9.76
N GLU A 85 -7.45 -4.37 10.50
CA GLU A 85 -8.84 -4.82 10.21
C GLU A 85 -9.85 -3.68 10.40
N ALA A 86 -9.72 -2.89 11.47
CA ALA A 86 -10.57 -1.73 11.71
C ALA A 86 -10.40 -0.66 10.63
N ARG A 87 -9.16 -0.44 10.15
CA ARG A 87 -8.85 0.47 9.05
C ARG A 87 -9.48 -0.01 7.73
N GLN A 88 -9.39 -1.30 7.42
CA GLN A 88 -10.00 -1.88 6.21
C GLN A 88 -11.52 -1.71 6.22
N ASP A 89 -12.20 -2.07 7.31
CA ASP A 89 -13.66 -1.89 7.46
C ASP A 89 -14.06 -0.40 7.31
N PHE A 90 -13.27 0.52 7.88
CA PHE A 90 -13.50 1.95 7.70
C PHE A 90 -13.43 2.40 6.24
N PHE A 91 -12.41 1.98 5.48
CA PHE A 91 -12.29 2.33 4.07
C PHE A 91 -13.38 1.70 3.20
N GLU A 92 -13.80 0.47 3.49
CA GLU A 92 -14.89 -0.20 2.78
C GLU A 92 -16.23 0.52 3.01
N ARG A 93 -16.52 0.93 4.24
CA ARG A 93 -17.74 1.71 4.54
C ARG A 93 -17.76 3.05 3.82
N LEU A 94 -16.64 3.77 3.84
CA LEU A 94 -16.50 5.01 3.08
C LEU A 94 -16.73 4.76 1.58
N TYR A 95 -16.15 3.68 1.05
CA TYR A 95 -16.30 3.28 -0.35
C TYR A 95 -17.76 3.11 -0.76
N VAL A 96 -18.51 2.31 0.00
CA VAL A 96 -19.93 2.05 -0.28
C VAL A 96 -20.76 3.33 -0.17
N MET A 97 -20.50 4.15 0.85
CA MET A 97 -21.21 5.41 1.07
C MET A 97 -21.04 6.38 -0.09
N TYR A 98 -19.81 6.68 -0.49
CA TYR A 98 -19.59 7.66 -1.58
C TYR A 98 -20.05 7.10 -2.93
N THR A 99 -19.82 5.81 -3.21
CA THR A 99 -20.21 5.16 -4.48
C THR A 99 -21.72 5.26 -4.68
N THR A 100 -22.49 4.92 -3.65
CA THR A 100 -23.95 5.00 -3.68
C THR A 100 -24.42 6.45 -3.83
N GLY A 101 -23.82 7.38 -3.08
CA GLY A 101 -24.15 8.81 -3.16
C GLY A 101 -23.91 9.40 -4.56
N TYR A 102 -22.77 9.09 -5.18
CA TYR A 102 -22.46 9.53 -6.54
C TYR A 102 -23.35 8.88 -7.59
N ALA A 103 -23.73 7.61 -7.44
CA ALA A 103 -24.66 6.95 -8.35
C ALA A 103 -26.05 7.61 -8.33
N VAL A 104 -26.60 7.86 -7.14
CA VAL A 104 -27.91 8.54 -6.99
C VAL A 104 -27.86 9.97 -7.55
N SER A 105 -26.78 10.69 -7.28
CA SER A 105 -26.58 12.05 -7.80
C SER A 105 -26.45 12.06 -9.32
N PHE A 106 -25.73 11.10 -9.90
CA PHE A 106 -25.60 10.93 -11.34
C PHE A 106 -26.96 10.66 -12.00
N SER A 107 -27.78 9.78 -11.43
CA SER A 107 -29.12 9.51 -11.95
C SER A 107 -30.03 10.74 -11.87
N SER A 108 -29.99 11.47 -10.76
CA SER A 108 -30.87 12.63 -10.57
C SER A 108 -30.51 13.80 -11.50
N LEU A 109 -29.22 14.14 -11.66
CA LEU A 109 -28.87 15.24 -12.57
C LEU A 109 -28.97 14.82 -14.05
N LEU A 110 -28.90 13.53 -14.39
CA LEU A 110 -29.21 13.05 -15.75
C LEU A 110 -30.67 13.39 -16.10
N VAL A 111 -31.59 13.11 -15.18
CA VAL A 111 -33.01 13.48 -15.36
C VAL A 111 -33.16 15.00 -15.45
N ALA A 112 -32.46 15.77 -14.61
CA ALA A 112 -32.53 17.24 -14.66
C ALA A 112 -32.05 17.81 -16.01
N ILE A 113 -30.92 17.32 -16.54
CA ILE A 113 -30.41 17.73 -17.86
C ILE A 113 -31.41 17.36 -18.96
N MET A 114 -32.01 16.16 -18.90
CA MET A 114 -33.02 15.72 -19.87
C MET A 114 -34.26 16.62 -19.87
N ILE A 115 -34.74 17.03 -18.68
CA ILE A 115 -35.89 17.95 -18.56
C ILE A 115 -35.55 19.31 -19.17
N ILE A 116 -34.41 19.91 -18.80
CA ILE A 116 -34.02 21.24 -19.27
C ILE A 116 -33.76 21.23 -20.79
N GLY A 117 -33.12 20.19 -21.31
CA GLY A 117 -32.83 20.05 -22.74
C GLY A 117 -34.05 19.71 -23.60
N TYR A 118 -35.05 19.02 -23.05
CA TYR A 118 -36.29 18.70 -23.77
C TYR A 118 -37.20 19.93 -23.91
N PHE A 119 -37.37 20.70 -22.83
CA PHE A 119 -38.22 21.89 -22.85
C PHE A 119 -37.47 23.10 -23.38
N ARG A 120 -37.54 23.34 -24.70
CA ARG A 120 -36.97 24.55 -25.35
C ARG A 120 -37.38 25.88 -24.70
N ARG A 121 -38.55 25.92 -24.04
CA ARG A 121 -39.03 27.08 -23.26
C ARG A 121 -38.15 27.42 -22.05
N LEU A 122 -37.36 26.45 -21.54
CA LEU A 122 -36.44 26.61 -20.41
C LEU A 122 -35.02 27.00 -20.86
N HIS A 123 -34.76 27.20 -22.16
CA HIS A 123 -33.45 27.61 -22.66
C HIS A 123 -33.22 29.11 -22.43
N CYS A 124 -32.89 29.48 -21.20
CA CYS A 124 -32.45 30.82 -20.82
C CYS A 124 -30.96 30.80 -20.47
N THR A 125 -30.27 31.95 -20.56
CA THR A 125 -28.86 32.11 -20.18
C THR A 125 -28.56 31.54 -18.78
N ARG A 126 -29.44 31.78 -17.80
CA ARG A 126 -29.36 31.18 -16.46
C ARG A 126 -29.40 29.65 -16.47
N ASN A 127 -30.30 29.05 -17.23
CA ASN A 127 -30.41 27.59 -17.32
C ASN A 127 -29.25 26.96 -18.11
N TYR A 128 -28.59 27.69 -19.00
CA TYR A 128 -27.33 27.24 -19.60
C TYR A 128 -26.20 27.14 -18.57
N ILE A 129 -26.08 28.11 -17.66
CA ILE A 129 -25.08 28.05 -16.56
C ILE A 129 -25.35 26.84 -15.66
N HIS A 130 -26.60 26.61 -15.26
CA HIS A 130 -26.98 25.42 -14.49
C HIS A 130 -26.73 24.11 -15.26
N MET A 131 -26.96 24.09 -16.57
CA MET A 131 -26.66 22.91 -17.41
C MET A 131 -25.15 22.61 -17.40
N HIS A 132 -24.29 23.62 -17.54
CA HIS A 132 -22.84 23.43 -17.45
C HIS A 132 -22.38 22.94 -16.07
N LEU A 133 -22.99 23.45 -15.00
CA LEU A 133 -22.76 22.99 -13.64
C LEU A 133 -23.16 21.51 -13.47
N PHE A 134 -24.35 21.11 -13.93
CA PHE A 134 -24.82 19.72 -13.84
C PHE A 134 -23.94 18.77 -14.65
N VAL A 135 -23.50 19.18 -15.84
CA VAL A 135 -22.53 18.42 -16.64
C VAL A 135 -21.20 18.28 -15.90
N SER A 136 -20.72 19.32 -15.20
CA SER A 136 -19.50 19.23 -14.39
C SER A 136 -19.64 18.19 -13.26
N PHE A 137 -20.81 18.11 -12.61
CA PHE A 137 -21.09 17.09 -11.60
C PHE A 137 -21.17 15.68 -12.19
N MET A 138 -21.77 15.51 -13.37
CA MET A 138 -21.77 14.22 -14.10
C MET A 138 -20.35 13.74 -14.38
N LEU A 139 -19.51 14.61 -14.94
CA LEU A 139 -18.13 14.28 -15.28
C LEU A 139 -17.32 13.93 -14.03
N ARG A 140 -17.56 14.63 -12.92
CA ARG A 140 -16.95 14.31 -11.62
C ARG A 140 -17.35 12.90 -11.15
N ALA A 141 -18.64 12.55 -11.20
CA ALA A 141 -19.11 11.23 -10.80
C ALA A 141 -18.53 10.11 -11.70
N VAL A 142 -18.55 10.29 -13.03
CA VAL A 142 -17.95 9.34 -13.99
C VAL A 142 -16.46 9.14 -13.70
N SER A 143 -15.73 10.21 -13.41
CA SER A 143 -14.28 10.14 -13.14
C SER A 143 -13.95 9.38 -11.87
N ILE A 144 -14.82 9.45 -10.86
CA ILE A 144 -14.71 8.64 -9.63
C ILE A 144 -14.90 7.17 -9.98
N PHE A 145 -15.95 6.80 -10.73
CA PHE A 145 -16.14 5.41 -11.13
C PHE A 145 -14.99 4.84 -11.97
N VAL A 146 -14.43 5.63 -12.89
CA VAL A 146 -13.25 5.23 -13.68
C VAL A 146 -12.04 5.04 -12.77
N LYS A 147 -11.79 5.99 -11.85
CA LYS A 147 -10.72 5.88 -10.86
C LYS A 147 -10.88 4.61 -10.02
N ASP A 148 -12.07 4.31 -9.53
CA ASP A 148 -12.32 3.16 -8.66
C ASP A 148 -12.10 1.85 -9.39
N LYS A 149 -12.51 1.75 -10.67
CA LYS A 149 -12.22 0.58 -11.52
C LYS A 149 -10.72 0.39 -11.74
N VAL A 150 -9.97 1.46 -11.97
CA VAL A 150 -8.51 1.41 -12.17
C VAL A 150 -7.79 1.05 -10.87
N VAL A 151 -8.20 1.64 -9.74
CA VAL A 151 -7.63 1.34 -8.41
C VAL A 151 -7.93 -0.09 -8.00
N TYR A 152 -9.16 -0.57 -8.19
CA TYR A 152 -9.53 -1.96 -7.87
C TYR A 152 -8.76 -2.96 -8.75
N SER A 153 -8.59 -2.66 -10.03
CA SER A 153 -7.74 -3.47 -10.91
C SER A 153 -6.27 -3.49 -10.48
N SER A 154 -5.76 -2.39 -9.90
CA SER A 154 -4.39 -2.32 -9.39
C SER A 154 -4.24 -3.02 -8.03
N ALA A 155 -5.22 -2.89 -7.14
CA ALA A 155 -5.23 -3.50 -5.82
C ALA A 155 -5.44 -5.03 -5.91
N GLY A 156 -6.34 -5.50 -6.77
CA GLY A 156 -6.50 -6.92 -7.04
C GLY A 156 -5.25 -7.56 -7.65
N LEU A 157 -4.46 -6.79 -8.41
CA LEU A 157 -3.16 -7.24 -8.91
C LEU A 157 -2.13 -7.37 -7.77
N GLN A 158 -2.12 -6.43 -6.80
CA GLN A 158 -1.27 -6.49 -5.61
C GLN A 158 -1.63 -7.65 -4.69
N ASP A 159 -2.91 -7.98 -4.54
CA ASP A 159 -3.36 -9.11 -3.72
C ASP A 159 -2.93 -10.46 -4.35
N PHE A 160 -3.00 -10.56 -5.68
CA PHE A 160 -2.42 -11.68 -6.43
C PHE A 160 -0.89 -11.73 -6.32
N ASP A 161 -0.20 -10.59 -6.36
CA ASP A 161 1.25 -10.51 -6.21
C ASP A 161 1.69 -10.93 -4.79
N SER A 162 0.88 -10.60 -3.77
CA SER A 162 1.07 -11.01 -2.37
C SER A 162 0.90 -12.52 -2.18
N ALA A 163 -0.11 -13.12 -2.81
CA ALA A 163 -0.35 -14.57 -2.80
C ALA A 163 0.69 -15.34 -3.64
N LEU A 164 1.24 -14.72 -4.69
CA LEU A 164 2.29 -15.31 -5.52
C LEU A 164 3.68 -15.18 -4.88
N LEU A 165 3.93 -14.13 -4.08
CA LEU A 165 5.15 -13.93 -3.30
C LEU A 165 5.39 -14.99 -2.22
N ASP A 166 4.35 -15.67 -1.74
CA ASP A 166 4.51 -16.85 -0.87
C ASP A 166 5.18 -18.03 -1.60
N ASN A 167 5.11 -18.05 -2.94
CA ASN A 167 5.64 -19.13 -3.77
C ASN A 167 6.92 -18.78 -4.58
N VAL A 168 7.32 -17.51 -4.69
CA VAL A 168 8.40 -17.10 -5.61
C VAL A 168 9.43 -16.20 -4.94
N LYS A 169 10.36 -16.81 -4.18
CA LYS A 169 11.55 -16.16 -3.60
C LYS A 169 12.65 -15.80 -4.64
N THR A 170 12.31 -15.55 -5.90
CA THR A 170 13.31 -15.21 -6.92
C THR A 170 12.79 -14.14 -7.87
N VAL A 171 13.18 -12.90 -7.57
CA VAL A 171 13.56 -11.86 -8.53
C VAL A 171 12.69 -11.81 -9.80
N SER A 172 11.54 -11.16 -9.68
CA SER A 172 11.19 -10.13 -10.66
C SER A 172 10.22 -9.18 -9.98
N VAL A 173 10.63 -7.93 -9.81
CA VAL A 173 9.71 -6.82 -9.63
C VAL A 173 8.78 -6.92 -10.83
N ALA A 174 7.54 -7.35 -10.61
CA ALA A 174 6.55 -7.52 -11.66
C ALA A 174 6.56 -6.24 -12.49
N SER A 175 6.94 -6.37 -13.76
CA SER A 175 7.00 -5.26 -14.68
C SER A 175 5.60 -4.71 -14.83
N LEU A 176 5.28 -3.68 -14.05
CA LEU A 176 4.07 -2.90 -14.18
C LEU A 176 4.01 -2.49 -15.66
N ASP A 177 3.06 -3.06 -16.40
CA ASP A 177 2.99 -2.84 -17.84
C ASP A 177 2.89 -1.34 -18.08
N LYS A 178 3.71 -0.83 -19.01
CA LYS A 178 3.83 0.60 -19.28
C LYS A 178 2.46 1.21 -19.60
N SER A 179 1.57 0.42 -20.21
CA SER A 179 0.19 0.76 -20.50
C SER A 179 -0.64 1.03 -19.23
N GLN A 180 -0.56 0.14 -18.23
CA GLN A 180 -1.30 0.27 -16.97
C GLN A 180 -0.83 1.48 -16.15
N TYR A 181 0.48 1.75 -16.14
CA TYR A 181 1.04 2.94 -15.49
C TYR A 181 0.55 4.24 -16.14
N ILE A 182 0.56 4.31 -17.49
CA ILE A 182 0.06 5.47 -18.23
C ILE A 182 -1.44 5.65 -17.98
N GLY A 183 -2.22 4.57 -18.02
CA GLY A 183 -3.66 4.59 -17.75
C GLY A 183 -3.99 5.12 -16.35
N CYS A 184 -3.27 4.68 -15.33
CA CYS A 184 -3.40 5.19 -13.96
C CYS A 184 -3.09 6.70 -13.89
N LYS A 185 -1.98 7.14 -14.48
CA LYS A 185 -1.58 8.56 -14.48
C LYS A 185 -2.62 9.44 -15.18
N VAL A 186 -3.13 9.02 -16.34
CA VAL A 186 -4.19 9.75 -17.07
C VAL A 186 -5.46 9.81 -16.23
N THR A 187 -5.84 8.69 -15.59
CA THR A 187 -7.04 8.63 -14.74
C THR A 187 -6.95 9.60 -13.56
N VAL A 188 -5.80 9.65 -12.86
CA VAL A 188 -5.58 10.59 -11.75
C VAL A 188 -5.64 12.04 -12.22
N LEU A 189 -5.02 12.36 -13.36
CA LEU A 189 -5.06 13.71 -13.94
C LEU A 189 -6.50 14.14 -14.29
N LEU A 190 -7.26 13.26 -14.94
CA LEU A 190 -8.67 13.50 -15.27
C LEU A 190 -9.50 13.71 -13.99
N PHE A 191 -9.30 12.88 -12.96
CA PHE A 191 -10.00 13.03 -11.69
C PHE A 191 -9.77 14.42 -11.06
N ILE A 192 -8.52 14.88 -10.98
CA ILE A 192 -8.19 16.20 -10.42
C ILE A 192 -8.76 17.31 -11.30
N TYR A 193 -8.69 17.18 -12.63
CA TYR A 193 -9.24 18.16 -13.57
C TYR A 193 -10.74 18.35 -13.36
N PHE A 194 -11.54 17.27 -13.37
CA PHE A 194 -12.99 17.39 -13.21
C PHE A 194 -13.41 17.84 -11.81
N LEU A 195 -12.64 17.50 -10.78
CA LEU A 195 -12.83 18.03 -9.44
C LEU A 195 -12.64 19.55 -9.42
N ALA A 196 -11.55 20.06 -10.01
CA ALA A 196 -11.27 21.49 -10.10
C ALA A 196 -12.34 22.21 -10.93
N THR A 197 -12.65 21.71 -12.13
CA THR A 197 -13.66 22.28 -13.02
C THR A 197 -15.02 22.39 -12.32
N ASN A 198 -15.43 21.38 -11.53
CA ASN A 198 -16.65 21.45 -10.75
C ASN A 198 -16.65 22.60 -9.74
N TYR A 199 -15.56 22.78 -8.97
CA TYR A 199 -15.45 23.93 -8.06
C TYR A 199 -15.45 25.28 -8.78
N TYR A 200 -14.80 25.37 -9.95
CA TYR A 200 -14.84 26.57 -10.77
C TYR A 200 -16.25 26.90 -11.26
N TRP A 201 -17.03 25.91 -11.69
CA TRP A 201 -18.42 26.15 -12.11
C TRP A 201 -19.33 26.59 -10.96
N ILE A 202 -19.14 26.04 -9.76
CA ILE A 202 -19.83 26.51 -8.54
C ILE A 202 -19.48 27.98 -8.28
N LEU A 203 -18.20 28.36 -8.40
CA LEU A 203 -17.76 29.75 -8.25
C LEU A 203 -18.38 30.67 -9.30
N VAL A 204 -18.43 30.24 -10.57
CA VAL A 204 -19.04 31.00 -11.68
C VAL A 204 -20.53 31.23 -11.43
N GLU A 205 -21.25 30.22 -10.95
CA GLU A 205 -22.65 30.37 -10.57
C GLU A 205 -22.83 31.37 -9.42
N GLY A 206 -21.96 31.30 -8.40
CA GLY A 206 -21.95 32.25 -7.29
C GLY A 206 -21.67 33.69 -7.74
N LEU A 207 -20.75 33.89 -8.68
CA LEU A 207 -20.45 35.20 -9.28
C LEU A 207 -21.56 35.70 -10.19
N TYR A 208 -22.30 34.82 -10.86
CA TYR A 208 -23.42 35.20 -11.71
C TYR A 208 -24.64 35.69 -10.90
N LEU A 209 -24.76 35.23 -9.65
CA LEU A 209 -25.84 35.63 -8.74
C LEU A 209 -25.56 36.93 -7.97
N HIS A 210 -24.30 37.35 -7.90
CA HIS A 210 -23.85 38.57 -7.21
C HIS A 210 -23.83 39.77 -8.17
#